data_AF-A0A358CWC4-F1
#
_entry.id   AF-A0A358CWC4-F1
#
_cell.length_a   1.000
_cell.length_b   1.000
_cell.length_c   1.000
_cell.angle_alpha   90.00
_cell.angle_beta   90.00
_cell.angle_gamma   90.00
#
_symmetry.space_group_name_H-M   'P 1'
#
loop_
_entity.id
_entity.type
_entity.pdbx_description
1 polymer ?
#
loop_
_entity_poly.entity_id
_entity_poly.type
_entity_poly.pdbx_seq_one_letter_code
_entity_poly.pdbx_strand_id
1 'polypeptide(L)'
;MFVTSSHLRPVVVAIGIVLCLGPVGCRKSKQQVTHPGDLTTINPDDLCKRITKILKQTQDGRELTTDLQGAWQIVHGILAFGEEFTIMHESVTVPALNYLLEGGTLQGWKLRHGEHGIIALVEEGSTLGQGHKDQWLGYFSQCGSGGIPLETPLVVGDTSATVDDLLRQAQADLHSGQEATWTLMAFATYLPDDETWEASNGEKWDLSRVIKMELDADLHSSACGGSHRLYGLATAVNRYRGQHPEAGETLPEPWKSAEHAITNSIDLSRRFQQADGSFSTQFFERPASSVDVFAKLSSSGHIFEFLAVALPSDRLREPWVLRAADRLAITLEQTADIDIECGALYHAAHGLLLYRNRLCQSR
;
A
#
# COMPACT_ATOMS: atom_id res chain seq x y z
N MET A 1 -70.01 -16.41 41.58
CA MET A 1 -70.21 -15.07 42.15
C MET A 1 -69.91 -14.05 41.07
N PHE A 2 -70.90 -13.21 40.78
CA PHE A 2 -70.84 -12.04 39.91
C PHE A 2 -69.68 -11.10 40.34
N VAL A 3 -69.05 -10.30 39.49
CA VAL A 3 -69.51 -8.95 39.11
C VAL A 3 -68.62 -8.35 37.98
N THR A 4 -69.32 -8.00 36.89
CA THR A 4 -69.22 -6.87 35.92
C THR A 4 -67.93 -6.37 35.25
N SER A 5 -68.06 -6.32 33.91
CA SER A 5 -67.45 -5.42 32.92
C SER A 5 -67.60 -3.92 33.23
N SER A 6 -66.62 -3.11 32.79
CA SER A 6 -66.93 -1.78 32.24
C SER A 6 -65.91 -1.34 31.18
N HIS A 7 -66.47 -0.90 30.04
CA HIS A 7 -65.79 -0.26 28.91
C HIS A 7 -65.43 1.20 29.24
N LEU A 8 -64.28 1.69 28.77
CA LEU A 8 -64.08 3.13 28.56
C LEU A 8 -63.50 3.42 27.15
N ARG A 9 -64.13 4.41 26.52
CA ARG A 9 -63.94 4.92 25.15
C ARG A 9 -62.67 5.78 25.03
N PRO A 10 -62.07 5.92 23.84
CA PRO A 10 -61.06 6.95 23.60
C PRO A 10 -61.73 8.32 23.43
N VAL A 11 -61.20 9.32 24.12
CA VAL A 11 -61.56 10.74 23.98
C VAL A 11 -60.86 11.29 22.74
N VAL A 12 -61.64 11.79 21.78
CA VAL A 12 -61.17 12.58 20.64
C VAL A 12 -61.00 14.02 21.12
N VAL A 13 -59.76 14.51 21.16
CA VAL A 13 -59.46 15.92 21.39
C VAL A 13 -59.30 16.60 20.02
N ALA A 14 -60.31 17.39 19.64
CA ALA A 14 -60.25 18.28 18.50
C ALA A 14 -59.56 19.59 18.91
N ILE A 15 -58.37 19.85 18.37
CA ILE A 15 -57.70 21.15 18.47
C ILE A 15 -57.99 21.90 17.17
N GLY A 16 -58.86 22.91 17.26
CA GLY A 16 -59.11 23.85 16.17
C GLY A 16 -57.98 24.87 16.07
N ILE A 17 -57.36 24.97 14.90
CA ILE A 17 -56.42 26.05 14.57
C ILE A 17 -57.14 27.04 13.66
N VAL A 18 -57.23 28.27 14.14
CA VAL A 18 -57.77 29.44 13.44
C VAL A 18 -56.79 29.84 12.32
N LEU A 19 -57.30 29.89 11.08
CA LEU A 19 -56.60 30.45 9.93
C LEU A 19 -56.71 31.98 9.94
N CYS A 20 -55.63 32.67 10.32
CA CYS A 20 -55.46 34.09 10.05
C CYS A 20 -54.69 34.28 8.73
N LEU A 21 -55.40 34.70 7.68
CA LEU A 21 -54.83 35.14 6.42
C LEU A 21 -54.37 36.60 6.54
N GLY A 22 -53.05 36.83 6.56
CA GLY A 22 -52.42 38.14 6.39
C GLY A 22 -51.47 38.13 5.20
N PRO A 23 -51.34 39.22 4.42
CA PRO A 23 -50.51 39.24 3.23
C PRO A 23 -49.05 39.47 3.62
N VAL A 24 -48.26 38.40 3.72
CA VAL A 24 -46.80 38.51 3.86
C VAL A 24 -46.21 38.61 2.46
N GLY A 25 -45.73 39.81 2.14
CA GLY A 25 -45.06 40.11 0.88
C GLY A 25 -43.83 39.23 0.67
N CYS A 26 -43.71 38.68 -0.55
CA CYS A 26 -42.53 37.99 -1.05
C CYS A 26 -41.33 38.93 -1.09
N ARG A 27 -40.55 38.96 -0.01
CA ARG A 27 -39.17 39.45 -0.08
C ARG A 27 -38.34 38.31 -0.69
N LYS A 28 -37.96 38.44 -1.95
CA LYS A 28 -36.96 37.56 -2.59
C LYS A 28 -35.65 37.70 -1.83
N SER A 29 -35.46 36.88 -0.79
CA SER A 29 -34.12 36.54 -0.33
C SER A 29 -33.48 35.80 -1.50
N LYS A 30 -32.48 36.40 -2.14
CA LYS A 30 -31.58 35.64 -3.00
C LYS A 30 -30.86 34.68 -2.07
N GLN A 31 -31.42 33.49 -1.89
CA GLN A 31 -30.63 32.33 -1.51
C GLN A 31 -29.58 32.20 -2.61
N GLN A 32 -28.37 32.61 -2.27
CA GLN A 32 -27.19 32.33 -3.05
C GLN A 32 -27.08 30.81 -3.06
N VAL A 33 -27.53 30.21 -4.16
CA VAL A 33 -27.24 28.82 -4.47
C VAL A 33 -25.72 28.74 -4.52
N THR A 34 -25.11 28.19 -3.47
CA THR A 34 -23.72 27.76 -3.52
C THR A 34 -23.68 26.69 -4.60
N HIS A 35 -23.07 27.03 -5.73
CA HIS A 35 -22.72 26.07 -6.76
C HIS A 35 -21.95 24.90 -6.11
N PRO A 36 -22.14 23.65 -6.58
CA PRO A 36 -21.26 22.54 -6.20
C PRO A 36 -19.83 23.02 -6.44
N GLY A 37 -19.00 22.91 -5.40
CA GLY A 37 -17.76 23.67 -5.24
C GLY A 37 -16.88 23.69 -6.48
N ASP A 38 -16.21 24.83 -6.68
CA ASP A 38 -14.94 24.85 -7.38
C ASP A 38 -14.16 23.60 -6.95
N LEU A 39 -13.92 22.68 -7.89
CA LEU A 39 -12.89 21.68 -7.70
C LEU A 39 -11.62 22.50 -7.50
N THR A 40 -11.18 22.64 -6.25
CA THR A 40 -9.93 23.32 -5.93
C THR A 40 -8.88 22.72 -6.84
N THR A 41 -8.36 23.53 -7.74
CA THR A 41 -7.34 23.08 -8.68
C THR A 41 -6.09 22.78 -7.86
N ILE A 42 -5.80 21.50 -7.66
CA ILE A 42 -4.61 21.06 -6.92
C ILE A 42 -3.39 21.45 -7.75
N ASN A 43 -2.63 22.43 -7.26
CA ASN A 43 -1.36 22.81 -7.87
C ASN A 43 -0.31 21.72 -7.57
N PRO A 44 0.30 21.08 -8.59
CA PRO A 44 1.28 20.03 -8.37
C PRO A 44 2.49 20.47 -7.54
N ASP A 45 2.97 21.71 -7.70
CA ASP A 45 4.15 22.20 -6.98
C ASP A 45 3.86 22.38 -5.49
N ASP A 46 2.65 22.84 -5.14
CA ASP A 46 2.24 22.98 -3.74
C ASP A 46 1.93 21.63 -3.10
N LEU A 47 1.33 20.71 -3.86
CA LEU A 47 1.16 19.32 -3.44
C LEU A 47 2.52 18.66 -3.17
N CYS A 48 3.51 18.84 -4.03
CA CYS A 48 4.87 18.33 -3.83
C CYS A 48 5.49 18.82 -2.52
N LYS A 49 5.33 20.10 -2.18
CA LYS A 49 5.80 20.66 -0.89
C LYS A 49 5.06 20.03 0.29
N ARG A 50 3.73 19.88 0.19
CA ARG A 50 2.90 19.23 1.22
C ARG A 50 3.33 17.79 1.47
N ILE A 51 3.47 17.01 0.40
CA ILE A 51 3.93 15.61 0.45
C ILE A 51 5.32 15.53 1.08
N THR A 52 6.25 16.41 0.69
CA THR A 52 7.59 16.46 1.29
C THR A 52 7.53 16.68 2.80
N LYS A 53 6.71 17.64 3.24
CA LYS A 53 6.54 17.95 4.66
C LYS A 53 5.93 16.78 5.43
N ILE A 54 4.86 16.17 4.94
CA ILE A 54 4.17 15.09 5.65
C ILE A 54 4.99 13.80 5.66
N LEU A 55 5.78 13.52 4.63
CA LEU A 55 6.74 12.40 4.64
C LEU A 55 7.78 12.60 5.74
N LYS A 56 8.37 13.80 5.84
CA LYS A 56 9.34 14.10 6.90
C LYS A 56 8.72 14.01 8.30
N GLN A 57 7.50 14.53 8.48
CA GLN A 57 6.76 14.39 9.73
C GLN A 57 6.43 12.92 10.04
N THR A 58 6.10 12.10 9.04
CA THR A 58 5.80 10.68 9.22
C THR A 58 7.06 9.90 9.62
N GLN A 59 8.21 10.22 9.03
CA GLN A 59 9.50 9.64 9.35
C GLN A 59 9.97 10.00 10.77
N ASP A 60 9.87 11.28 11.16
CA ASP A 60 10.46 11.77 12.41
C ASP A 60 9.47 11.78 13.60
N GLY A 61 8.18 11.95 13.33
CA GLY A 61 7.15 12.22 14.33
C GLY A 61 6.47 10.97 14.89
N ARG A 62 6.77 9.79 14.35
CA ARG A 62 6.17 8.50 14.73
C ARG A 62 7.24 7.52 15.17
N GLU A 63 7.97 7.90 16.20
CA GLU A 63 9.07 7.11 16.75
C GLU A 63 8.57 5.71 17.15
N LEU A 64 9.15 4.69 16.50
CA LEU A 64 8.96 3.29 16.88
C LEU A 64 10.10 2.85 17.78
N THR A 65 9.84 1.87 18.65
CA THR A 65 10.81 1.39 19.62
C THR A 65 10.96 -0.12 19.54
N THR A 66 12.15 -0.65 19.85
CA THR A 66 12.39 -2.11 19.89
C THR A 66 11.62 -2.82 21.01
N ASP A 67 11.18 -2.07 22.03
CA ASP A 67 10.51 -2.62 23.21
C ASP A 67 9.00 -2.81 23.00
N LEU A 68 8.41 -2.03 22.09
CA LEU A 68 6.97 -2.03 21.84
C LEU A 68 6.59 -2.59 20.47
N GLN A 69 7.39 -2.33 19.43
CA GLN A 69 7.07 -2.73 18.07
C GLN A 69 7.79 -4.01 17.65
N GLY A 70 7.08 -4.85 16.90
CA GLY A 70 7.67 -6.01 16.22
C GLY A 70 8.35 -5.65 14.90
N ALA A 71 9.09 -6.61 14.37
CA ALA A 71 9.79 -6.52 13.09
C ALA A 71 8.88 -6.14 11.94
N TRP A 72 7.66 -6.69 11.90
CA TRP A 72 6.68 -6.32 10.89
C TRP A 72 6.41 -4.83 10.87
N GLN A 73 6.23 -4.18 12.02
CA GLN A 73 5.95 -2.75 12.09
C GLN A 73 7.17 -1.91 11.67
N ILE A 74 8.37 -2.28 12.13
CA ILE A 74 9.61 -1.55 11.84
C ILE A 74 10.04 -1.71 10.38
N VAL A 75 9.92 -2.91 9.81
CA VAL A 75 10.27 -3.15 8.40
C VAL A 75 9.35 -2.37 7.45
N HIS A 76 8.09 -2.11 7.82
CA HIS A 76 7.24 -1.21 7.03
C HIS A 76 7.78 0.24 7.04
N GLY A 77 8.31 0.73 8.16
CA GLY A 77 8.99 2.02 8.20
C GLY A 77 10.25 2.04 7.33
N ILE A 78 11.02 0.95 7.34
CA ILE A 78 12.18 0.75 6.46
C ILE A 78 11.75 0.72 4.99
N LEU A 79 10.66 0.03 4.63
CA LEU A 79 10.13 0.03 3.26
C LEU A 79 9.94 1.47 2.76
N ALA A 80 9.33 2.32 3.58
CA ALA A 80 9.05 3.70 3.20
C ALA A 80 10.30 4.61 3.18
N PHE A 81 11.23 4.47 4.13
CA PHE A 81 12.30 5.48 4.33
C PHE A 81 13.74 4.93 4.28
N GLY A 82 13.90 3.62 4.12
CA GLY A 82 15.18 2.93 4.01
C GLY A 82 16.17 3.28 5.11
N GLU A 83 17.39 3.63 4.70
CA GLU A 83 18.50 3.99 5.59
C GLU A 83 18.20 5.22 6.46
N GLU A 84 17.27 6.08 6.03
CA GLU A 84 16.90 7.27 6.79
C GLU A 84 15.87 6.98 7.89
N PHE A 85 15.31 5.76 7.95
CA PHE A 85 14.38 5.39 9.01
C PHE A 85 15.13 5.11 10.31
N THR A 86 14.63 5.66 11.42
CA THR A 86 15.25 5.47 12.74
C THR A 86 14.23 4.95 13.74
N ILE A 87 14.74 4.25 14.75
CA ILE A 87 13.96 3.71 15.87
C ILE A 87 14.66 4.00 17.19
N MET A 88 13.92 3.95 18.29
CA MET A 88 14.47 4.03 19.63
C MET A 88 14.82 2.62 20.13
N HIS A 89 16.08 2.44 20.57
CA HIS A 89 16.56 1.23 21.23
C HIS A 89 17.28 1.64 22.51
N GLU A 90 16.82 1.15 23.67
CA GLU A 90 17.42 1.48 24.98
C GLU A 90 17.62 2.99 25.22
N SER A 91 16.63 3.82 24.82
CA SER A 91 16.68 5.29 24.88
C SER A 91 17.71 5.97 23.96
N VAL A 92 18.25 5.24 22.98
CA VAL A 92 19.11 5.77 21.91
C VAL A 92 18.43 5.62 20.55
N THR A 93 18.38 6.69 19.77
CA THR A 93 17.94 6.64 18.37
C THR A 93 19.00 5.97 17.52
N VAL A 94 18.62 4.89 16.82
CA VAL A 94 19.50 4.11 15.93
C VAL A 94 18.89 3.99 14.53
N PRO A 95 19.70 3.85 13.46
CA PRO A 95 19.20 3.53 12.13
C PRO A 95 18.54 2.15 12.12
N ALA A 96 17.27 2.10 11.73
CA ALA A 96 16.43 0.90 11.88
C ALA A 96 16.94 -0.26 11.00
N LEU A 97 17.32 0.05 9.76
CA LEU A 97 17.84 -0.94 8.82
C LEU A 97 19.15 -1.55 9.33
N ASN A 98 20.13 -0.71 9.71
CA ASN A 98 21.41 -1.20 10.23
C ASN A 98 21.21 -2.02 11.50
N TYR A 99 20.37 -1.55 12.43
CA TYR A 99 20.06 -2.30 13.65
C TYR A 99 19.58 -3.73 13.33
N LEU A 100 18.66 -3.88 12.38
CA LEU A 100 18.16 -5.21 11.98
C LEU A 100 19.22 -6.06 11.28
N LEU A 101 19.94 -5.48 10.33
CA LEU A 101 20.90 -6.21 9.50
C LEU A 101 22.16 -6.59 10.28
N GLU A 102 22.56 -5.83 11.29
CA GLU A 102 23.73 -6.09 12.14
C GLU A 102 23.42 -7.08 13.30
N GLY A 103 22.25 -7.71 13.29
CA GLY A 103 21.87 -8.74 14.27
C GLY A 103 21.18 -8.21 15.52
N GLY A 104 20.62 -6.99 15.45
CA GLY A 104 19.82 -6.42 16.52
C GLY A 104 18.66 -7.33 16.92
N THR A 105 18.37 -7.38 18.21
CA THR A 105 17.29 -8.22 18.74
C THR A 105 15.97 -7.50 18.54
N LEU A 106 15.03 -8.11 17.80
CA LEU A 106 13.70 -7.57 17.62
C LEU A 106 12.65 -8.69 17.56
N GLN A 107 11.53 -8.49 18.23
CA GLN A 107 10.44 -9.46 18.22
C GLN A 107 9.93 -9.69 16.78
N GLY A 108 9.86 -10.94 16.35
CA GLY A 108 9.44 -11.31 14.99
C GLY A 108 10.52 -11.20 13.91
N TRP A 109 11.71 -10.66 14.22
CA TRP A 109 12.88 -10.73 13.34
C TRP A 109 13.64 -12.03 13.58
N LYS A 110 13.26 -13.07 12.84
CA LYS A 110 13.81 -14.42 13.02
C LYS A 110 14.34 -14.96 11.71
N LEU A 111 15.65 -15.13 11.65
CA LEU A 111 16.38 -15.65 10.52
C LEU A 111 17.10 -16.94 10.91
N ARG A 112 17.24 -17.87 9.98
CA ARG A 112 18.08 -19.05 10.12
C ARG A 112 18.72 -19.41 8.78
N HIS A 113 19.80 -20.19 8.83
CA HIS A 113 20.36 -20.81 7.65
C HIS A 113 19.39 -21.83 7.05
N GLY A 114 19.17 -21.71 5.75
CA GLY A 114 18.60 -22.73 4.89
C GLY A 114 19.69 -23.52 4.15
N GLU A 115 19.28 -24.39 3.23
CA GLU A 115 20.23 -25.18 2.44
C GLU A 115 20.93 -24.33 1.36
N HIS A 116 20.28 -23.27 0.86
CA HIS A 116 20.75 -22.49 -0.28
C HIS A 116 21.03 -21.01 0.06
N GLY A 117 20.67 -20.58 1.28
CA GLY A 117 20.85 -19.22 1.76
C GLY A 117 20.18 -18.99 3.12
N ILE A 118 19.47 -17.88 3.29
CA ILE A 118 18.79 -17.53 4.55
C ILE A 118 17.28 -17.71 4.43
N ILE A 119 16.68 -18.33 5.45
CA ILE A 119 15.24 -18.45 5.62
C ILE A 119 14.80 -17.49 6.71
N ALA A 120 13.86 -16.61 6.36
CA ALA A 120 13.13 -15.83 7.34
C ALA A 120 11.90 -16.60 7.82
N LEU A 121 11.72 -16.70 9.14
CA LEU A 121 10.64 -17.50 9.71
C LEU A 121 9.30 -16.74 9.63
N VAL A 122 8.25 -17.47 9.27
CA VAL A 122 6.89 -16.94 9.17
C VAL A 122 6.20 -17.01 10.53
N GLU A 123 5.49 -15.94 10.88
CA GLU A 123 4.56 -15.89 12.02
C GLU A 123 3.17 -15.52 11.52
N GLU A 124 2.45 -16.49 10.96
CA GLU A 124 1.13 -16.29 10.35
C GLU A 124 0.13 -15.64 11.33
N GLY A 125 -0.61 -14.63 10.85
CA GLY A 125 -1.63 -13.94 11.65
C GLY A 125 -1.09 -13.03 12.76
N SER A 126 0.22 -12.80 12.81
CA SER A 126 0.88 -11.90 13.75
C SER A 126 1.22 -10.56 13.10
N THR A 127 1.17 -9.47 13.87
CA THR A 127 1.76 -8.17 13.47
C THR A 127 3.18 -7.99 14.04
N LEU A 128 3.81 -9.08 14.47
CA LEU A 128 5.16 -9.08 15.03
C LEU A 128 6.21 -9.53 14.00
N GLY A 129 5.99 -10.68 13.35
CA GLY A 129 6.86 -11.25 12.33
C GLY A 129 6.23 -11.21 10.94
N GLN A 130 6.96 -11.72 9.93
CA GLN A 130 6.44 -11.73 8.57
C GLN A 130 5.32 -12.76 8.37
N GLY A 131 4.35 -12.40 7.53
CA GLY A 131 3.22 -13.27 7.15
C GLY A 131 3.49 -14.21 5.97
N HIS A 132 4.57 -13.99 5.23
CA HIS A 132 4.99 -14.81 4.09
C HIS A 132 6.50 -14.99 4.11
N LYS A 133 7.01 -16.14 3.62
CA LYS A 133 8.44 -16.51 3.70
C LYS A 133 9.38 -15.49 3.05
N ASP A 134 8.92 -14.86 1.97
CA ASP A 134 9.70 -13.89 1.19
C ASP A 134 9.31 -12.43 1.46
N GLN A 135 8.50 -12.14 2.50
CA GLN A 135 7.99 -10.78 2.73
C GLN A 135 9.12 -9.77 2.99
N TRP A 136 10.11 -10.12 3.81
CA TRP A 136 11.27 -9.25 4.01
C TRP A 136 12.04 -8.99 2.72
N LEU A 137 12.29 -10.03 1.93
CA LEU A 137 12.98 -9.90 0.65
C LEU A 137 12.19 -9.01 -0.33
N GLY A 138 10.86 -9.19 -0.38
CA GLY A 138 9.97 -8.36 -1.20
C GLY A 138 9.96 -6.89 -0.77
N TYR A 139 9.98 -6.59 0.53
CA TYR A 139 10.07 -5.20 1.01
C TYR A 139 11.46 -4.61 0.82
N PHE A 140 12.52 -5.39 1.03
CA PHE A 140 13.89 -4.97 0.80
C PHE A 140 14.14 -4.62 -0.68
N SER A 141 13.49 -5.31 -1.62
CA SER A 141 13.59 -4.99 -3.05
C SER A 141 12.94 -3.69 -3.49
N GLN A 142 12.11 -3.09 -2.63
CA GLN A 142 11.38 -1.86 -2.92
C GLN A 142 11.72 -0.72 -1.96
N CYS A 143 12.56 -0.99 -0.96
CA CYS A 143 12.99 -0.07 0.06
C CYS A 143 13.39 1.30 -0.52
N GLY A 144 12.73 2.35 -0.01
CA GLY A 144 12.93 3.73 -0.42
C GLY A 144 12.53 4.00 -1.88
N SER A 145 13.46 3.86 -2.82
CA SER A 145 13.20 4.09 -4.26
C SER A 145 13.97 3.16 -5.19
N GLY A 146 14.82 2.29 -4.66
CA GLY A 146 15.71 1.44 -5.47
C GLY A 146 15.97 0.06 -4.90
N GLY A 147 15.45 -0.24 -3.71
CA GLY A 147 15.75 -1.49 -3.00
C GLY A 147 17.11 -1.47 -2.28
N ILE A 148 17.35 -2.50 -1.48
CA ILE A 148 18.60 -2.71 -0.75
C ILE A 148 19.56 -3.53 -1.66
N PRO A 149 20.83 -3.13 -1.83
CA PRO A 149 21.77 -3.92 -2.63
C PRO A 149 21.91 -5.37 -2.14
N LEU A 150 22.03 -6.33 -3.06
CA LEU A 150 22.10 -7.76 -2.72
C LEU A 150 23.32 -8.12 -1.88
N GLU A 151 24.43 -7.41 -2.08
CA GLU A 151 25.68 -7.53 -1.35
C GLU A 151 25.62 -6.95 0.07
N THR A 152 24.52 -6.29 0.45
CA THR A 152 24.36 -5.69 1.78
C THR A 152 24.49 -6.79 2.85
N PRO A 153 25.42 -6.64 3.81
CA PRO A 153 25.61 -7.62 4.87
C PRO A 153 24.37 -7.79 5.75
N LEU A 154 24.17 -9.02 6.21
CA LEU A 154 23.11 -9.44 7.12
C LEU A 154 23.69 -10.43 8.14
N VAL A 155 23.40 -10.26 9.42
CA VAL A 155 23.85 -11.18 10.48
C VAL A 155 22.73 -12.17 10.82
N VAL A 156 23.10 -13.46 10.86
CA VAL A 156 22.21 -14.55 11.27
C VAL A 156 22.90 -15.39 12.35
N GLY A 157 22.46 -15.25 13.59
CA GLY A 157 23.19 -15.82 14.75
C GLY A 157 24.60 -15.23 14.83
N ASP A 158 25.62 -16.09 14.87
CA ASP A 158 27.03 -15.68 14.93
C ASP A 158 27.71 -15.59 13.55
N THR A 159 26.94 -15.64 12.46
CA THR A 159 27.48 -15.75 11.10
C THR A 159 27.03 -14.58 10.21
N SER A 160 27.92 -14.17 9.31
CA SER A 160 27.62 -13.21 8.26
C SER A 160 26.96 -13.89 7.05
N ALA A 161 25.94 -13.24 6.53
CA ALA A 161 25.22 -13.52 5.29
C ALA A 161 25.03 -12.19 4.54
N THR A 162 24.27 -12.20 3.43
CA THR A 162 23.85 -11.00 2.71
C THR A 162 22.39 -11.07 2.31
N VAL A 163 21.85 -9.97 1.77
CA VAL A 163 20.50 -9.97 1.17
C VAL A 163 20.41 -10.96 -0.01
N ASP A 164 21.49 -11.19 -0.75
CA ASP A 164 21.60 -12.22 -1.78
C ASP A 164 21.29 -13.63 -1.26
N ASP A 165 21.65 -13.96 -0.01
CA ASP A 165 21.31 -15.25 0.57
C ASP A 165 19.79 -15.43 0.74
N LEU A 166 19.02 -14.36 0.97
CA LEU A 166 17.55 -14.44 0.95
C LEU A 166 17.03 -14.71 -0.48
N LEU A 167 17.63 -14.05 -1.48
CA LEU A 167 17.26 -14.22 -2.89
C LEU A 167 17.52 -15.65 -3.38
N ARG A 168 18.72 -16.20 -3.10
CA ARG A 168 19.09 -17.57 -3.47
C ARG A 168 18.18 -18.61 -2.81
N GLN A 169 17.83 -18.40 -1.55
CA GLN A 169 16.89 -19.28 -0.86
C GLN A 169 15.49 -19.21 -1.48
N ALA A 170 15.00 -18.02 -1.84
CA ALA A 170 13.71 -17.85 -2.53
C ALA A 170 13.69 -18.51 -3.92
N GLN A 171 14.80 -18.43 -4.68
CA GLN A 171 14.96 -19.14 -5.97
C GLN A 171 14.88 -20.66 -5.79
N ALA A 172 15.56 -21.19 -4.77
CA ALA A 172 15.61 -22.60 -4.44
C ALA A 172 14.24 -23.16 -3.98
N ASP A 173 13.51 -22.40 -3.16
CA ASP A 173 12.22 -22.80 -2.60
C ASP A 173 11.03 -22.63 -3.58
N LEU A 174 11.28 -22.11 -4.79
CA LEU A 174 10.24 -21.80 -5.74
C LEU A 174 9.61 -23.07 -6.34
N HIS A 175 8.29 -23.21 -6.26
CA HIS A 175 7.57 -24.36 -6.81
C HIS A 175 6.19 -23.95 -7.35
N SER A 176 5.63 -24.77 -8.24
CA SER A 176 4.37 -24.46 -8.91
C SER A 176 3.19 -24.42 -7.93
N GLY A 177 2.33 -23.41 -8.08
CA GLY A 177 1.07 -23.30 -7.32
C GLY A 177 1.20 -22.66 -5.94
N GLN A 178 2.41 -22.25 -5.53
CA GLN A 178 2.56 -21.39 -4.35
C GLN A 178 2.17 -19.94 -4.68
N GLU A 179 1.86 -19.18 -3.64
CA GLU A 179 1.86 -17.71 -3.73
C GLU A 179 3.30 -17.22 -3.91
N ALA A 180 3.55 -16.35 -4.89
CA ALA A 180 4.86 -15.78 -5.18
C ALA A 180 4.81 -14.25 -5.27
N THR A 181 3.87 -13.60 -4.58
CA THR A 181 3.69 -12.15 -4.66
C THR A 181 4.93 -11.37 -4.20
N TRP A 182 5.45 -11.63 -3.00
CA TRP A 182 6.70 -10.98 -2.53
C TRP A 182 7.93 -11.48 -3.27
N THR A 183 7.92 -12.73 -3.71
CA THR A 183 8.98 -13.31 -4.54
C THR A 183 9.07 -12.58 -5.88
N LEU A 184 7.94 -12.31 -6.54
CA LEU A 184 7.86 -11.55 -7.78
C LEU A 184 8.35 -10.12 -7.58
N MET A 185 7.96 -9.45 -6.48
CA MET A 185 8.49 -8.11 -6.16
C MET A 185 10.02 -8.12 -6.11
N ALA A 186 10.62 -9.13 -5.47
CA ALA A 186 12.07 -9.27 -5.38
C ALA A 186 12.72 -9.61 -6.72
N PHE A 187 12.22 -10.62 -7.41
CA PHE A 187 12.82 -11.11 -8.65
C PHE A 187 12.73 -10.06 -9.76
N ALA A 188 11.62 -9.33 -9.84
CA ALA A 188 11.45 -8.24 -10.78
C ALA A 188 12.44 -7.07 -10.55
N THR A 189 12.95 -6.89 -9.33
CA THR A 189 13.98 -5.89 -9.04
C THR A 189 15.38 -6.42 -9.29
N TYR A 190 15.67 -7.61 -8.76
CA TYR A 190 17.04 -8.09 -8.59
C TYR A 190 17.55 -8.96 -9.73
N LEU A 191 16.67 -9.71 -10.40
CA LEU A 191 17.11 -10.62 -11.46
C LEU A 191 17.18 -9.90 -12.82
N PRO A 192 18.11 -10.30 -13.69
CA PRO A 192 17.96 -10.11 -15.13
C PRO A 192 16.65 -10.75 -15.61
N ASP A 193 16.04 -10.18 -16.63
CA ASP A 193 14.75 -10.64 -17.16
C ASP A 193 14.89 -11.90 -18.05
N ASP A 194 16.10 -12.20 -18.54
CA ASP A 194 16.48 -13.43 -19.24
C ASP A 194 17.12 -14.49 -18.34
N GLU A 195 17.22 -14.24 -17.02
CA GLU A 195 17.78 -15.16 -16.06
C GLU A 195 16.92 -16.44 -15.97
N THR A 196 17.60 -17.59 -15.97
CA THR A 196 16.96 -18.90 -15.76
C THR A 196 17.67 -19.64 -14.64
N TRP A 197 16.91 -20.27 -13.74
CA TRP A 197 17.47 -21.06 -12.64
C TRP A 197 16.71 -22.37 -12.46
N GLU A 198 17.28 -23.28 -11.67
CA GLU A 198 16.65 -24.53 -11.25
C GLU A 198 16.35 -24.45 -9.75
N ALA A 199 15.09 -24.68 -9.36
CA ALA A 199 14.69 -24.77 -7.96
C ALA A 199 15.12 -26.11 -7.35
N SER A 200 15.10 -26.25 -6.03
CA SER A 200 15.56 -27.46 -5.34
C SER A 200 14.75 -28.71 -5.67
N ASN A 201 13.53 -28.55 -6.20
CA ASN A 201 12.69 -29.65 -6.66
C ASN A 201 12.95 -30.05 -8.14
N GLY A 202 13.95 -29.45 -8.79
CA GLY A 202 14.33 -29.70 -10.18
C GLY A 202 13.48 -28.95 -11.23
N GLU A 203 12.53 -28.11 -10.80
CA GLU A 203 11.78 -27.27 -11.72
C GLU A 203 12.65 -26.13 -12.25
N LYS A 204 12.59 -25.90 -13.57
CA LYS A 204 13.26 -24.76 -14.21
C LYS A 204 12.37 -23.53 -14.21
N TRP A 205 12.93 -22.39 -13.82
CA TRP A 205 12.22 -21.14 -13.68
C TRP A 205 12.91 -20.01 -14.41
N ASP A 206 12.09 -19.04 -14.80
CA ASP A 206 12.46 -17.73 -15.29
C ASP A 206 11.42 -16.74 -14.76
N LEU A 207 11.66 -15.43 -14.91
CA LEU A 207 10.70 -14.41 -14.48
C LEU A 207 9.35 -14.58 -15.21
N SER A 208 9.36 -15.09 -16.44
CA SER A 208 8.15 -15.30 -17.26
C SER A 208 7.17 -16.27 -16.60
N ARG A 209 7.70 -17.35 -16.08
CA ARG A 209 6.95 -18.37 -15.39
C ARG A 209 6.42 -17.88 -14.04
N VAL A 210 7.18 -17.06 -13.32
CA VAL A 210 6.73 -16.46 -12.05
C VAL A 210 5.54 -15.52 -12.27
N ILE A 211 5.62 -14.64 -13.28
CA ILE A 211 4.52 -13.74 -13.64
C ILE A 211 3.29 -14.52 -14.07
N LYS A 212 3.44 -15.58 -14.88
CA LYS A 212 2.31 -16.41 -15.26
C LYS A 212 1.63 -17.03 -14.04
N MET A 213 2.41 -17.54 -13.07
CA MET A 213 1.87 -18.10 -11.84
C MET A 213 1.08 -17.06 -11.03
N GLU A 214 1.57 -15.83 -10.94
CA GLU A 214 0.85 -14.74 -10.27
C GLU A 214 -0.40 -14.28 -11.04
N LEU A 215 -0.38 -14.30 -12.37
CA LEU A 215 -1.55 -13.99 -13.21
C LEU A 215 -2.65 -15.05 -13.13
N ASP A 216 -2.28 -16.32 -12.91
CA ASP A 216 -3.23 -17.42 -12.73
C ASP A 216 -3.91 -17.38 -11.35
N ALA A 217 -3.35 -16.64 -10.39
CA ALA A 217 -3.89 -16.48 -9.04
C ALA A 217 -5.00 -15.42 -8.96
N ASP A 218 -6.03 -15.68 -8.14
CA ASP A 218 -7.14 -14.74 -7.95
C ASP A 218 -6.68 -13.49 -7.18
N LEU A 219 -6.87 -12.33 -7.80
CA LEU A 219 -6.51 -11.03 -7.22
C LEU A 219 -7.40 -10.69 -6.01
N HIS A 220 -8.68 -11.10 -6.02
CA HIS A 220 -9.66 -10.65 -5.03
C HIS A 220 -9.50 -11.36 -3.68
N SER A 221 -9.10 -12.64 -3.69
CA SER A 221 -8.81 -13.39 -2.46
C SER A 221 -7.41 -13.12 -1.88
N SER A 222 -6.60 -12.28 -2.53
CA SER A 222 -5.23 -11.98 -2.11
C SER A 222 -5.16 -10.95 -0.98
N ALA A 223 -4.11 -11.04 -0.16
CA ALA A 223 -3.83 -10.06 0.88
C ALA A 223 -3.78 -8.63 0.30
N CYS A 224 -4.26 -7.66 1.09
CA CYS A 224 -4.33 -6.25 0.68
C CYS A 224 -5.00 -6.03 -0.70
N GLY A 225 -6.01 -6.84 -1.02
CA GLY A 225 -6.76 -6.78 -2.28
C GLY A 225 -5.92 -7.02 -3.53
N GLY A 226 -4.76 -7.68 -3.40
CA GLY A 226 -3.86 -7.96 -4.50
C GLY A 226 -2.97 -6.79 -4.93
N SER A 227 -2.93 -5.69 -4.17
CA SER A 227 -2.09 -4.53 -4.50
C SER A 227 -0.60 -4.87 -4.56
N HIS A 228 -0.07 -5.73 -3.69
CA HIS A 228 1.34 -6.16 -3.74
C HIS A 228 1.66 -6.98 -5.00
N ARG A 229 0.72 -7.81 -5.46
CA ARG A 229 0.87 -8.55 -6.73
C ARG A 229 0.92 -7.59 -7.91
N LEU A 230 -0.02 -6.65 -7.97
CA LEU A 230 -0.04 -5.62 -9.01
C LEU A 230 1.21 -4.75 -8.98
N TYR A 231 1.74 -4.45 -7.79
CA TYR A 231 3.02 -3.78 -7.62
C TYR A 231 4.15 -4.62 -8.27
N GLY A 232 4.28 -5.90 -7.92
CA GLY A 232 5.31 -6.78 -8.49
C GLY A 232 5.21 -6.91 -10.02
N LEU A 233 3.99 -7.05 -10.55
CA LEU A 233 3.74 -7.06 -11.99
C LEU A 233 4.14 -5.72 -12.65
N ALA A 234 3.79 -4.59 -12.02
CA ALA A 234 4.14 -3.27 -12.54
C ALA A 234 5.64 -3.03 -12.56
N THR A 235 6.37 -3.44 -11.50
CA THR A 235 7.83 -3.40 -11.47
C THR A 235 8.44 -4.20 -12.60
N ALA A 236 7.99 -5.44 -12.81
CA ALA A 236 8.51 -6.30 -13.87
C ALA A 236 8.24 -5.74 -15.27
N VAL A 237 7.01 -5.32 -15.55
CA VAL A 237 6.63 -4.73 -16.86
C VAL A 237 7.42 -3.45 -17.12
N ASN A 238 7.53 -2.56 -16.13
CA ASN A 238 8.28 -1.31 -16.28
C ASN A 238 9.77 -1.55 -16.53
N ARG A 239 10.38 -2.50 -15.80
CA ARG A 239 11.79 -2.87 -15.98
C ARG A 239 12.03 -3.45 -17.37
N TYR A 240 11.19 -4.40 -17.79
CA TYR A 240 11.27 -4.97 -19.13
C TYR A 240 11.13 -3.90 -20.21
N ARG A 241 10.16 -2.99 -20.11
CA ARG A 241 10.00 -1.87 -21.06
C ARG A 241 11.26 -0.98 -21.11
N GLY A 242 11.90 -0.76 -19.96
CA GLY A 242 13.14 0.02 -19.89
C GLY A 242 14.33 -0.67 -20.55
N GLN A 243 14.41 -2.00 -20.45
CA GLN A 243 15.48 -2.83 -21.04
C GLN A 243 15.25 -3.13 -22.52
N HIS A 244 13.98 -3.19 -22.95
CA HIS A 244 13.54 -3.56 -24.29
C HIS A 244 12.73 -2.44 -24.98
N PRO A 245 13.32 -1.26 -25.23
CA PRO A 245 12.63 -0.18 -25.92
C PRO A 245 12.18 -0.57 -27.34
N GLU A 246 12.82 -1.57 -27.96
CA GLU A 246 12.47 -2.13 -29.26
C GLU A 246 11.16 -2.93 -29.27
N ALA A 247 10.71 -3.42 -28.11
CA ALA A 247 9.41 -4.11 -28.00
C ALA A 247 8.25 -3.17 -28.34
N GLY A 248 8.47 -1.84 -28.28
CA GLY A 248 7.48 -0.84 -28.63
C GLY A 248 6.22 -0.97 -27.78
N GLU A 249 5.05 -0.81 -28.41
CA GLU A 249 3.77 -0.85 -27.69
C GLU A 249 3.34 -2.28 -27.30
N THR A 250 3.73 -3.29 -28.07
CA THR A 250 3.25 -4.67 -27.87
C THR A 250 4.30 -5.53 -27.18
N LEU A 251 4.06 -5.83 -25.91
CA LEU A 251 4.88 -6.75 -25.15
C LEU A 251 4.65 -8.21 -25.58
N PRO A 252 5.65 -9.10 -25.44
CA PRO A 252 5.42 -10.54 -25.57
C PRO A 252 4.58 -11.08 -24.41
N GLU A 253 4.04 -12.28 -24.54
CA GLU A 253 3.49 -12.99 -23.39
C GLU A 253 4.62 -13.51 -22.49
N PRO A 254 4.45 -13.52 -21.15
CA PRO A 254 3.23 -13.15 -20.41
C PRO A 254 3.14 -11.66 -20.03
N TRP A 255 4.07 -10.80 -20.50
CA TRP A 255 4.13 -9.39 -20.07
C TRP A 255 2.95 -8.58 -20.57
N LYS A 256 2.45 -8.91 -21.75
CA LYS A 256 1.22 -8.35 -22.29
C LYS A 256 0.03 -8.62 -21.38
N SER A 257 -0.13 -9.85 -20.90
CA SER A 257 -1.19 -10.20 -19.95
C SER A 257 -1.01 -9.48 -18.60
N ALA A 258 0.24 -9.32 -18.13
CA ALA A 258 0.54 -8.51 -16.95
C ALA A 258 0.15 -7.03 -17.15
N GLU A 259 0.51 -6.44 -18.28
CA GLU A 259 0.14 -5.06 -18.63
C GLU A 259 -1.38 -4.86 -18.72
N HIS A 260 -2.11 -5.84 -19.25
CA HIS A 260 -3.58 -5.82 -19.25
C HIS A 260 -4.14 -5.84 -17.82
N ALA A 261 -3.63 -6.69 -16.93
CA ALA A 261 -4.07 -6.74 -15.53
C ALA A 261 -3.79 -5.42 -14.80
N ILE A 262 -2.62 -4.83 -15.02
CA ILE A 262 -2.23 -3.51 -14.49
C ILE A 262 -3.17 -2.43 -15.00
N THR A 263 -3.38 -2.35 -16.32
CA THR A 263 -4.23 -1.31 -16.94
C THR A 263 -5.68 -1.41 -16.47
N ASN A 264 -6.22 -2.63 -16.40
CA ASN A 264 -7.56 -2.85 -15.85
C ASN A 264 -7.66 -2.40 -14.38
N SER A 265 -6.62 -2.65 -13.57
CA SER A 265 -6.59 -2.25 -12.16
C SER A 265 -6.45 -0.73 -11.98
N ILE A 266 -5.71 -0.04 -12.86
CA ILE A 266 -5.68 1.42 -12.94
C ILE A 266 -7.09 1.98 -13.24
N ASP A 267 -7.78 1.39 -14.22
CA ASP A 267 -9.13 1.82 -14.60
C ASP A 267 -10.16 1.57 -13.49
N LEU A 268 -10.06 0.42 -12.80
CA LEU A 268 -10.87 0.12 -11.61
C LEU A 268 -10.60 1.14 -10.49
N SER A 269 -9.34 1.44 -10.20
CA SER A 269 -8.95 2.44 -9.20
C SER A 269 -9.57 3.80 -9.49
N ARG A 270 -9.49 4.26 -10.74
CA ARG A 270 -10.10 5.52 -11.17
C ARG A 270 -11.62 5.51 -11.07
N ARG A 271 -12.28 4.43 -11.52
CA ARG A 271 -13.75 4.30 -11.48
C ARG A 271 -14.29 4.19 -10.06
N PHE A 272 -13.54 3.57 -9.16
CA PHE A 272 -13.95 3.34 -7.77
C PHE A 272 -13.42 4.40 -6.81
N GLN A 273 -12.73 5.43 -7.31
CA GLN A 273 -12.30 6.56 -6.50
C GLN A 273 -13.51 7.30 -5.93
N GLN A 274 -13.45 7.60 -4.64
CA GLN A 274 -14.47 8.32 -3.90
C GLN A 274 -14.38 9.83 -4.17
N ALA A 275 -15.46 10.55 -3.86
CA ALA A 275 -15.54 12.00 -4.09
C ALA A 275 -14.47 12.79 -3.32
N ASP A 276 -14.00 12.28 -2.17
CA ASP A 276 -12.95 12.90 -1.36
C ASP A 276 -11.52 12.56 -1.83
N GLY A 277 -11.37 11.80 -2.93
CA GLY A 277 -10.09 11.37 -3.47
C GLY A 277 -9.57 10.03 -2.95
N SER A 278 -10.17 9.46 -1.90
CA SER A 278 -9.80 8.13 -1.40
C SER A 278 -10.19 7.02 -2.37
N PHE A 279 -9.53 5.87 -2.29
CA PHE A 279 -9.89 4.69 -3.08
C PHE A 279 -10.84 3.77 -2.33
N SER A 280 -11.38 2.79 -3.05
CA SER A 280 -12.33 1.84 -2.49
C SER A 280 -11.75 1.07 -1.32
N THR A 281 -12.53 0.87 -0.26
CA THR A 281 -12.19 -0.03 0.85
C THR A 281 -12.34 -1.52 0.48
N GLN A 282 -12.79 -1.80 -0.74
CA GLN A 282 -12.86 -3.14 -1.36
C GLN A 282 -11.90 -3.23 -2.56
N PHE A 283 -10.82 -2.44 -2.50
CA PHE A 283 -9.74 -2.41 -3.48
C PHE A 283 -10.24 -2.32 -4.95
N PHE A 284 -9.95 -3.35 -5.75
CA PHE A 284 -10.30 -3.43 -7.17
C PHE A 284 -11.58 -4.24 -7.43
N GLU A 285 -12.24 -4.78 -6.40
CA GLU A 285 -13.41 -5.64 -6.56
C GLU A 285 -14.68 -4.83 -6.90
N ARG A 286 -14.95 -3.80 -6.10
CA ARG A 286 -16.16 -2.97 -6.23
C ARG A 286 -15.99 -1.60 -5.58
N PRO A 287 -16.83 -0.60 -5.92
CA PRO A 287 -16.86 0.66 -5.18
C PRO A 287 -17.35 0.43 -3.74
N ALA A 288 -16.60 0.93 -2.76
CA ALA A 288 -16.98 0.93 -1.36
C ALA A 288 -16.24 2.06 -0.62
N SER A 289 -16.82 2.51 0.49
CA SER A 289 -16.18 3.47 1.39
C SER A 289 -16.41 3.04 2.84
N SER A 290 -15.69 3.66 3.77
CA SER A 290 -15.86 3.44 5.21
C SER A 290 -15.82 4.77 5.97
N VAL A 291 -16.53 4.83 7.09
CA VAL A 291 -16.36 5.93 8.06
C VAL A 291 -15.04 5.80 8.81
N ASP A 292 -14.54 4.57 8.97
CA ASP A 292 -13.25 4.28 9.58
C ASP A 292 -12.10 4.80 8.72
N VAL A 293 -11.30 5.69 9.30
CA VAL A 293 -10.14 6.30 8.66
C VAL A 293 -9.04 5.27 8.40
N PHE A 294 -8.90 4.25 9.25
CA PHE A 294 -7.87 3.22 9.10
C PHE A 294 -8.16 2.32 7.92
N ALA A 295 -9.40 1.84 7.78
CA ALA A 295 -9.83 1.09 6.61
C ALA A 295 -9.59 1.87 5.30
N LYS A 296 -9.88 3.18 5.28
CA LYS A 296 -9.64 4.03 4.10
C LYS A 296 -8.15 4.24 3.82
N LEU A 297 -7.35 4.50 4.86
CA LEU A 297 -5.92 4.70 4.71
C LEU A 297 -5.24 3.42 4.22
N SER A 298 -5.62 2.26 4.78
CA SER A 298 -5.11 0.96 4.37
C SER A 298 -5.34 0.72 2.88
N SER A 299 -6.58 0.77 2.41
CA SER A 299 -6.85 0.51 0.98
C SER A 299 -6.30 1.60 0.06
N SER A 300 -6.40 2.87 0.45
CA SER A 300 -5.93 3.98 -0.39
C SER A 300 -4.41 4.01 -0.48
N GLY A 301 -3.69 3.69 0.60
CA GLY A 301 -2.24 3.62 0.63
C GLY A 301 -1.71 2.55 -0.32
N HIS A 302 -2.21 1.32 -0.20
CA HIS A 302 -1.82 0.20 -1.05
C HIS A 302 -2.16 0.42 -2.53
N ILE A 303 -3.36 0.94 -2.84
CA ILE A 303 -3.72 1.26 -4.23
C ILE A 303 -2.80 2.36 -4.76
N PHE A 304 -2.58 3.43 -4.00
CA PHE A 304 -1.79 4.55 -4.46
C PHE A 304 -0.31 4.18 -4.64
N GLU A 305 0.24 3.33 -3.79
CA GLU A 305 1.59 2.76 -3.95
C GLU A 305 1.73 1.99 -5.27
N PHE A 306 0.79 1.10 -5.57
CA PHE A 306 0.72 0.43 -6.87
C PHE A 306 0.66 1.45 -8.02
N LEU A 307 -0.23 2.45 -7.94
CA LEU A 307 -0.39 3.46 -8.98
C LEU A 307 0.87 4.31 -9.18
N ALA A 308 1.59 4.61 -8.10
CA ALA A 308 2.83 5.38 -8.13
C ALA A 308 3.95 4.65 -8.88
N VAL A 309 3.90 3.32 -8.96
CA VAL A 309 4.78 2.51 -9.82
C VAL A 309 4.21 2.35 -11.22
N ALA A 310 2.93 1.98 -11.34
CA ALA A 310 2.33 1.53 -12.58
C ALA A 310 2.01 2.63 -13.60
N LEU A 311 1.67 3.85 -13.15
CA LEU A 311 1.31 4.93 -14.07
C LEU A 311 2.54 5.46 -14.82
N PRO A 312 2.43 5.77 -16.12
CA PRO A 312 3.46 6.55 -16.80
C PRO A 312 3.51 7.99 -16.25
N SER A 313 4.67 8.64 -16.36
CA SER A 313 4.97 9.90 -15.65
C SER A 313 4.06 11.07 -16.05
N ASP A 314 3.58 11.10 -17.29
CA ASP A 314 2.63 12.08 -17.81
C ASP A 314 1.24 11.96 -17.15
N ARG A 315 0.82 10.74 -16.82
CA ARG A 315 -0.46 10.46 -16.17
C ARG A 315 -0.47 10.74 -14.67
N LEU A 316 0.70 10.89 -14.03
CA LEU A 316 0.79 11.27 -12.60
C LEU A 316 0.15 12.63 -12.28
N ARG A 317 -0.01 13.49 -13.30
CA ARG A 317 -0.64 14.81 -13.21
C ARG A 317 -2.14 14.79 -13.49
N GLU A 318 -2.73 13.64 -13.79
CA GLU A 318 -4.16 13.55 -14.02
C GLU A 318 -4.92 13.98 -12.74
N PRO A 319 -6.03 14.75 -12.86
CA PRO A 319 -6.71 15.31 -11.69
C PRO A 319 -7.14 14.29 -10.64
N TRP A 320 -7.45 13.05 -11.02
CA TRP A 320 -7.83 12.00 -10.07
C TRP A 320 -6.63 11.46 -9.29
N VAL A 321 -5.43 11.43 -9.87
CA VAL A 321 -4.20 11.03 -9.18
C VAL A 321 -3.79 12.12 -8.19
N LEU A 322 -3.84 13.39 -8.61
CA LEU A 322 -3.56 14.54 -7.74
C LEU A 322 -4.49 14.56 -6.52
N ARG A 323 -5.80 14.27 -6.71
CA ARG A 323 -6.75 14.14 -5.59
C ARG A 323 -6.43 12.99 -4.65
N ALA A 324 -5.98 11.85 -5.17
CA ALA A 324 -5.59 10.72 -4.32
C ALA A 324 -4.38 11.06 -3.46
N ALA A 325 -3.35 11.65 -4.08
CA ALA A 325 -2.14 12.09 -3.39
C ALA A 325 -2.43 13.15 -2.32
N ASP A 326 -3.24 14.16 -2.65
CA ASP A 326 -3.65 15.19 -1.70
C ASP A 326 -4.49 14.61 -0.56
N ARG A 327 -5.40 13.68 -0.87
CA ARG A 327 -6.20 12.99 0.16
C ARG A 327 -5.37 12.17 1.12
N LEU A 328 -4.36 11.45 0.63
CA LEU A 328 -3.43 10.71 1.48
C LEU A 328 -2.62 11.67 2.37
N ALA A 329 -2.08 12.76 1.81
CA ALA A 329 -1.38 13.77 2.59
C ALA A 329 -2.27 14.38 3.70
N ILE A 330 -3.51 14.76 3.37
CA ILE A 330 -4.51 15.22 4.35
C ILE A 330 -4.73 14.17 5.44
N THR A 331 -4.88 12.90 5.06
CA THR A 331 -5.20 11.83 6.01
C THR A 331 -4.03 11.62 6.97
N LEU A 332 -2.80 11.61 6.49
CA LEU A 332 -1.60 11.50 7.32
C LEU A 332 -1.45 12.70 8.27
N GLU A 333 -1.78 13.92 7.81
CA GLU A 333 -1.81 15.11 8.67
C GLU A 333 -2.88 15.02 9.77
N GLN A 334 -4.09 14.61 9.41
CA GLN A 334 -5.23 14.49 10.33
C GLN A 334 -5.03 13.40 11.39
N THR A 335 -4.17 12.44 11.10
CA THR A 335 -3.92 11.28 11.96
C THR A 335 -2.56 11.37 12.64
N ALA A 336 -1.83 12.49 12.51
CA ALA A 336 -0.47 12.67 13.02
C ALA A 336 -0.32 12.31 14.50
N ASP A 337 -1.33 12.63 15.31
CA ASP A 337 -1.30 12.48 16.77
C ASP A 337 -2.01 11.21 17.28
N ILE A 338 -2.33 10.27 16.40
CA ILE A 338 -2.93 8.98 16.78
C ILE A 338 -2.11 7.80 16.28
N ASP A 339 -2.15 6.71 17.05
CA ASP A 339 -1.54 5.45 16.66
C ASP A 339 -2.28 4.86 15.45
N ILE A 340 -1.51 4.60 14.40
CA ILE A 340 -2.00 3.97 13.17
C ILE A 340 -1.28 2.64 12.99
N GLU A 341 -2.03 1.66 12.51
CA GLU A 341 -1.49 0.41 12.00
C GLU A 341 -0.35 0.69 11.00
N CYS A 342 0.84 0.16 11.26
CA CYS A 342 2.07 0.51 10.57
C CYS A 342 2.04 0.15 9.07
N GLY A 343 1.40 -0.94 8.68
CA GLY A 343 1.28 -1.33 7.27
C GLY A 343 0.51 -0.29 6.47
N ALA A 344 -0.69 0.08 6.94
CA ALA A 344 -1.50 1.12 6.32
C ALA A 344 -0.75 2.46 6.22
N LEU A 345 -0.10 2.87 7.32
CA LEU A 345 0.65 4.11 7.41
C LEU A 345 1.81 4.15 6.41
N TYR A 346 2.70 3.16 6.45
CA TYR A 346 3.95 3.22 5.70
C TYR A 346 3.77 2.81 4.24
N HIS A 347 2.77 2.01 3.85
CA HIS A 347 2.43 1.86 2.44
C HIS A 347 1.90 3.17 1.84
N ALA A 348 1.09 3.94 2.59
CA ALA A 348 0.69 5.27 2.16
C ALA A 348 1.88 6.23 2.03
N ALA A 349 2.81 6.21 3.00
CA ALA A 349 4.03 7.01 2.96
C ALA A 349 4.93 6.60 1.78
N HIS A 350 5.15 5.31 1.56
CA HIS A 350 5.96 4.80 0.47
C HIS A 350 5.36 5.15 -0.90
N GLY A 351 4.04 4.99 -1.09
CA GLY A 351 3.38 5.42 -2.32
C GLY A 351 3.52 6.93 -2.59
N LEU A 352 3.39 7.77 -1.55
CA LEU A 352 3.63 9.21 -1.65
C LEU A 352 5.10 9.54 -1.94
N LEU A 353 6.06 8.79 -1.39
CA LEU A 353 7.49 8.94 -1.66
C LEU A 353 7.78 8.66 -3.14
N LEU A 354 7.35 7.50 -3.65
CA LEU A 354 7.53 7.10 -5.05
C LEU A 354 6.89 8.13 -5.99
N TYR A 355 5.65 8.54 -5.70
CA TYR A 355 4.94 9.55 -6.45
C TYR A 355 5.69 10.89 -6.49
N ARG A 356 6.14 11.37 -5.32
CA ARG A 356 6.90 12.63 -5.20
C ARG A 356 8.21 12.56 -5.98
N ASN A 357 8.95 11.47 -5.88
CA ASN A 357 10.24 11.34 -6.55
C ASN A 357 10.07 11.38 -8.08
N ARG A 358 8.99 10.80 -8.61
CA ARG A 358 8.69 10.84 -10.05
C ARG A 358 8.12 12.19 -10.51
N LEU A 359 7.18 12.76 -9.76
CA LEU A 359 6.47 13.98 -10.16
C LEU A 359 7.28 15.25 -9.91
N CYS A 360 7.93 15.34 -8.75
CA CYS A 360 8.45 16.59 -8.19
C CYS A 360 9.93 16.84 -8.49
N GLN A 361 10.71 15.77 -8.73
CA GLN A 361 12.14 15.88 -9.06
C GLN A 361 12.40 16.02 -10.57
N SER A 362 11.35 15.98 -11.41
CA SER A 362 11.44 16.17 -12.87
C SER A 362 11.58 17.66 -13.28
N ARG A 363 12.36 18.46 -12.57
CA ARG A 363 12.72 19.84 -12.96
C ARG A 363 14.21 20.10 -12.90
#